data_AF-A0A5J4R3U5-F1
#
_entry.id   AF-A0A5J4R3U5-F1
#
_cell.length_a   1.000
_cell.length_b   1.000
_cell.length_c   1.000
_cell.angle_alpha   90.00
_cell.angle_beta   90.00
_cell.angle_gamma   90.00
#
_symmetry.space_group_name_H-M   'P 1'
#
loop_
_entity.id
_entity.type
_entity.pdbx_description
1 polymer ?
#
loop_
_entity_poly.entity_id
_entity_poly.type
_entity_poly.pdbx_seq_one_letter_code
_entity_poly.pdbx_strand_id
1 'polypeptide(L)'
;DKVFQLLKDGATVIGNRPKTSFGLVDYPNNDSKLKELADQLWGDVSGQAGERTVGKGQLIWGKSAEKVLRQQGVVADFRASQPLNQIHRRTPDADIYFVANPEDNFILAQTSFRAEGKPEFWSPETGKITPSTAYQTHEGVTTILLPLKPTESVFVVFRKDAAKKTDAIASITYNNTLLGSINESLPIGKDLPIIRIVSAKYGPVGDVARTIDVKAKLQAIIDGGSKNFPVSEMAKPVDPAYMVVKTLTIAYEMDGETYTWQGTDPMRVNLIKSKKSPFIAEPSINVMGTTCLNAWASGHYDVTLVSGKKWSADVVLPEPLEISGPWQIQFPKKTVIFDKLISWSESDDESIQYFSGTAVYSKMIKMPETFLAADQRIYLDLGQVDAIAELTVNGKSFDVLWKLDKTVDITDALKSSENHLEIRVTNLWPNRLIGDAKLPVEKERQPNGTLSKWPEWVYGGQPDPSGRETFCMWDLWSKDDTLLSSGLIGPVKLLPVKQCVVL
;
A
#
# COMPACT_ATOMS: atom_id res chain seq x y z
N ASP A 1 10.53 -35.02 -17.78
CA ASP A 1 9.70 -35.32 -18.98
C ASP A 1 8.97 -34.12 -19.56
N LYS A 2 7.93 -33.54 -18.93
CA LYS A 2 7.12 -32.47 -19.56
C LYS A 2 7.93 -31.22 -19.97
N VAL A 3 8.88 -30.77 -19.15
CA VAL A 3 9.79 -29.65 -19.48
C VAL A 3 10.60 -29.93 -20.74
N PHE A 4 11.07 -31.16 -20.93
CA PHE A 4 11.83 -31.56 -22.12
C PHE A 4 10.96 -31.52 -23.38
N GLN A 5 9.70 -31.94 -23.28
CA GLN A 5 8.75 -31.85 -24.40
C GLN A 5 8.49 -30.38 -24.78
N LEU A 6 8.26 -29.50 -23.79
CA LEU A 6 8.07 -28.07 -24.05
C LEU A 6 9.27 -27.44 -24.75
N LEU A 7 10.49 -27.78 -24.31
CA LEU A 7 11.72 -27.34 -24.99
C LEU A 7 11.74 -27.83 -26.45
N LYS A 8 11.48 -29.11 -26.70
CA LYS A 8 11.43 -29.66 -28.07
C LYS A 8 10.41 -28.93 -28.95
N ASP A 9 9.26 -28.57 -28.38
CA ASP A 9 8.15 -27.91 -29.08
C ASP A 9 8.37 -26.41 -29.33
N GLY A 10 9.41 -25.80 -28.72
CA GLY A 10 9.79 -24.41 -28.98
C GLY A 10 9.79 -23.48 -27.78
N ALA A 11 9.48 -23.97 -26.58
CA ALA A 11 9.45 -23.13 -25.39
C ALA A 11 10.86 -22.66 -24.98
N THR A 12 10.93 -21.47 -24.41
CA THR A 12 12.09 -21.02 -23.62
C THR A 12 11.88 -21.42 -22.16
N VAL A 13 12.81 -22.17 -21.57
CA VAL A 13 12.79 -22.57 -20.16
C VAL A 13 13.94 -21.90 -19.43
N ILE A 14 13.63 -21.18 -18.36
CA ILE A 14 14.62 -20.54 -17.49
C ILE A 14 14.61 -21.27 -16.15
N GLY A 15 15.71 -21.92 -15.79
CA GLY A 15 15.78 -22.70 -14.56
C GLY A 15 17.14 -23.32 -14.32
N ASN A 16 17.55 -23.31 -13.06
CA ASN A 16 18.76 -24.00 -12.62
C ASN A 16 18.58 -25.52 -12.67
N ARG A 17 19.69 -26.24 -12.77
CA ARG A 17 19.71 -27.70 -12.78
C ARG A 17 19.06 -28.24 -11.49
N PRO A 18 18.02 -29.10 -11.60
CA PRO A 18 17.39 -29.71 -10.44
C PRO A 18 18.35 -30.71 -9.76
N LYS A 19 18.25 -30.84 -8.43
CA LYS A 19 19.15 -31.72 -7.64
C LYS A 19 18.47 -33.02 -7.20
N THR A 20 17.23 -32.95 -6.75
CA THR A 20 16.47 -34.10 -6.21
C THR A 20 15.00 -33.95 -6.55
N SER A 21 14.26 -35.06 -6.51
CA SER A 21 12.80 -35.03 -6.42
C SER A 21 12.37 -34.60 -5.01
N PHE A 22 11.19 -33.97 -4.88
CA PHE A 22 10.59 -33.62 -3.58
C PHE A 22 9.58 -34.68 -3.09
N GLY A 23 9.27 -35.71 -3.89
CA GLY A 23 8.28 -36.74 -3.57
C GLY A 23 8.90 -38.13 -3.34
N LEU A 24 8.22 -38.96 -2.53
CA LEU A 24 8.62 -40.35 -2.24
C LEU A 24 8.13 -41.37 -3.28
N VAL A 25 7.31 -40.93 -4.25
CA VAL A 25 6.81 -41.81 -5.31
C VAL A 25 7.99 -42.36 -6.10
N ASP A 26 8.09 -43.69 -6.22
CA ASP A 26 9.13 -44.41 -6.97
C ASP A 26 10.58 -44.02 -6.57
N TYR A 27 10.79 -43.74 -5.27
CA TYR A 27 12.12 -43.54 -4.72
C TYR A 27 12.88 -44.88 -4.63
N PRO A 28 14.16 -44.98 -5.00
CA PRO A 28 15.05 -43.91 -5.51
C PRO A 28 15.08 -43.76 -7.04
N ASN A 29 14.33 -44.57 -7.79
CA ASN A 29 14.38 -44.59 -9.26
C ASN A 29 14.08 -43.23 -9.89
N ASN A 30 13.14 -42.47 -9.32
CA ASN A 30 12.82 -41.12 -9.78
C ASN A 30 13.99 -40.14 -9.63
N ASP A 31 14.84 -40.27 -8.60
CA ASP A 31 16.05 -39.45 -8.47
C ASP A 31 17.08 -39.82 -9.53
N SER A 32 17.24 -41.12 -9.82
CA SER A 32 18.10 -41.59 -10.92
C SER A 32 17.64 -41.05 -12.27
N LYS A 33 16.33 -41.14 -12.56
CA LYS A 33 15.74 -40.62 -13.80
C LYS A 33 15.86 -39.09 -13.90
N LEU A 34 15.65 -38.37 -12.79
CA LEU A 34 15.86 -36.92 -12.75
C LEU A 34 17.31 -36.56 -13.06
N LYS A 35 18.27 -37.30 -12.47
CA LYS A 35 19.69 -37.10 -12.72
C LYS A 35 20.03 -37.32 -14.19
N GLU A 36 19.57 -38.42 -14.81
CA GLU A 36 19.80 -38.68 -16.24
C GLU A 36 19.27 -37.55 -17.14
N LEU A 37 18.04 -37.10 -16.89
CA LEU A 37 17.43 -36.00 -17.64
C LEU A 37 18.16 -34.67 -17.40
N ALA A 38 18.59 -34.41 -16.17
CA ALA A 38 19.34 -33.21 -15.82
C ALA A 38 20.73 -33.22 -16.49
N ASP A 39 21.39 -34.37 -16.53
CA ASP A 39 22.66 -34.58 -17.22
C ASP A 39 22.50 -34.36 -18.74
N GLN A 40 21.40 -34.86 -19.33
CA GLN A 40 21.09 -34.64 -20.75
C GLN A 40 20.81 -33.16 -21.08
N LEU A 41 20.11 -32.45 -20.21
CA LEU A 41 19.64 -31.09 -20.48
C LEU A 41 20.67 -30.00 -20.11
N TRP A 42 21.26 -30.06 -18.92
CA TRP A 42 22.22 -29.06 -18.46
C TRP A 42 23.67 -29.51 -18.71
N GLY A 43 23.95 -30.82 -18.77
CA GLY A 43 25.32 -31.33 -18.82
C GLY A 43 26.08 -31.08 -17.53
N ASP A 44 27.41 -31.00 -17.63
CA ASP A 44 28.24 -30.53 -16.53
C ASP A 44 28.17 -29.00 -16.46
N VAL A 45 27.53 -28.51 -15.39
CA VAL A 45 27.35 -27.09 -15.11
C VAL A 45 28.11 -26.76 -13.83
N SER A 46 29.26 -26.13 -13.99
CA SER A 46 30.18 -25.68 -12.93
C SER A 46 29.66 -24.47 -12.12
N GLY A 47 28.34 -24.30 -12.02
CA GLY A 47 27.70 -23.17 -11.34
C GLY A 47 27.71 -21.85 -12.14
N GLN A 48 28.21 -21.85 -13.37
CA GLN A 48 28.17 -20.69 -14.27
C GLN A 48 26.85 -20.58 -15.03
N ALA A 49 26.44 -19.36 -15.35
CA ALA A 49 25.28 -19.11 -16.22
C ALA A 49 25.51 -19.66 -17.63
N GLY A 50 24.46 -20.13 -18.28
CA GLY A 50 24.58 -20.71 -19.61
C GLY A 50 23.25 -20.88 -20.31
N GLU A 51 23.33 -21.29 -21.58
CA GLU A 51 22.19 -21.52 -22.45
C GLU A 51 22.45 -22.70 -23.39
N ARG A 52 21.38 -23.42 -23.75
CA ARG A 52 21.43 -24.57 -24.66
C ARG A 52 20.16 -24.63 -25.51
N THR A 53 20.34 -24.79 -26.81
CA THR A 53 19.24 -25.11 -27.73
C THR A 53 18.84 -26.57 -27.58
N VAL A 54 17.55 -26.84 -27.38
CA VAL A 54 17.01 -28.19 -27.24
C VAL A 54 15.79 -28.32 -28.14
N GLY A 55 15.93 -29.07 -29.24
CA GLY A 55 14.91 -29.09 -30.29
C GLY A 55 14.68 -27.70 -30.88
N LYS A 56 13.45 -27.19 -30.84
CA LYS A 56 13.10 -25.84 -31.30
C LYS A 56 13.21 -24.76 -30.21
N GLY A 57 13.40 -25.15 -28.95
CA GLY A 57 13.37 -24.26 -27.80
C GLY A 57 14.75 -23.95 -27.23
N GLN A 58 14.75 -23.20 -26.13
CA GLN A 58 15.97 -22.69 -25.48
C GLN A 58 15.92 -22.94 -23.97
N LEU A 59 16.92 -23.61 -23.43
CA LEU A 59 17.14 -23.76 -21.99
C LEU A 59 18.16 -22.72 -21.53
N ILE A 60 17.86 -21.99 -20.45
CA ILE A 60 18.73 -20.95 -19.88
C ILE A 60 18.81 -21.14 -18.36
N TRP A 61 19.99 -20.98 -17.78
CA TRP A 61 20.20 -21.04 -16.33
C TRP A 61 21.20 -19.97 -15.85
N GLY A 62 21.17 -19.65 -14.56
CA GLY A 62 22.01 -18.60 -13.98
C GLY A 62 21.71 -17.18 -14.48
N LYS A 63 20.57 -16.95 -15.15
CA LYS A 63 20.06 -15.62 -15.55
C LYS A 63 18.64 -15.44 -15.01
N SER A 64 18.27 -14.22 -14.62
CA SER A 64 16.89 -13.88 -14.25
C SER A 64 15.99 -13.84 -15.49
N ALA A 65 14.69 -14.13 -15.31
CA ALA A 65 13.71 -14.03 -16.38
C ALA A 65 13.66 -12.63 -17.01
N GLU A 66 13.78 -11.59 -16.17
CA GLU A 66 13.84 -10.20 -16.61
C GLU A 66 15.02 -9.95 -17.58
N LYS A 67 16.22 -10.42 -17.24
CA LYS A 67 17.41 -10.24 -18.09
C LYS A 67 17.24 -10.95 -19.44
N VAL A 68 16.69 -12.16 -19.43
CA VAL A 68 16.44 -12.94 -20.65
C VAL A 68 15.41 -12.24 -21.54
N LEU A 69 14.27 -11.83 -20.99
CA LEU A 69 13.22 -11.15 -21.74
C LEU A 69 13.72 -9.85 -22.38
N ARG A 70 14.54 -9.08 -21.66
CA ARG A 70 15.18 -7.87 -22.20
C ARG A 70 16.13 -8.20 -23.36
N GLN A 71 16.97 -9.23 -23.22
CA GLN A 71 17.88 -9.67 -24.29
C GLN A 71 17.13 -10.13 -25.55
N GLN A 72 15.92 -10.66 -25.38
CA GLN A 72 15.03 -11.07 -26.48
C GLN A 72 14.19 -9.91 -27.05
N GLY A 73 14.38 -8.68 -26.58
CA GLY A 73 13.63 -7.51 -27.06
C GLY A 73 12.17 -7.47 -26.59
N VAL A 74 11.79 -8.28 -25.59
CA VAL A 74 10.43 -8.26 -25.05
C VAL A 74 10.24 -6.99 -24.23
N VAL A 75 9.38 -6.11 -24.72
CA VAL A 75 8.97 -4.90 -24.01
C VAL A 75 8.26 -5.30 -22.71
N ALA A 76 8.66 -4.65 -21.61
CA ALA A 76 8.08 -4.90 -20.29
C ALA A 76 6.58 -4.61 -20.32
N ASP A 77 5.81 -5.47 -19.66
CA ASP A 77 4.35 -5.34 -19.61
C ASP A 77 3.90 -4.12 -18.79
N PHE A 78 4.67 -3.80 -17.75
CA PHE A 78 4.52 -2.65 -16.89
C PHE A 78 5.91 -2.17 -16.43
N ARG A 79 6.10 -0.84 -16.33
CA ARG A 79 7.24 -0.19 -15.66
C ARG A 79 6.75 0.99 -14.84
N ALA A 80 7.48 1.33 -13.79
CA ALA A 80 7.23 2.51 -12.98
C ALA A 80 8.55 3.14 -12.51
N SER A 81 8.57 4.45 -12.31
CA SER A 81 9.70 5.17 -11.68
C SER A 81 9.80 4.93 -10.17
N GLN A 82 8.82 4.24 -9.59
CA GLN A 82 8.65 3.99 -8.15
C GLN A 82 8.23 2.53 -7.93
N PRO A 83 8.49 1.92 -6.76
CA PRO A 83 8.10 0.55 -6.46
C PRO A 83 6.58 0.43 -6.27
N LEU A 84 5.87 -0.02 -7.30
CA LEU A 84 4.42 -0.24 -7.27
C LEU A 84 4.08 -1.72 -7.43
N ASN A 85 3.05 -2.18 -6.72
CA ASN A 85 2.48 -3.51 -6.93
C ASN A 85 1.56 -3.46 -8.16
N GLN A 86 1.58 -4.51 -8.98
CA GLN A 86 0.74 -4.57 -10.17
C GLN A 86 0.28 -5.97 -10.51
N ILE A 87 -0.91 -6.06 -11.11
CA ILE A 87 -1.36 -7.22 -11.89
C ILE A 87 -2.02 -6.72 -13.18
N HIS A 88 -1.94 -7.54 -14.24
CA HIS A 88 -2.55 -7.24 -15.53
C HIS A 88 -3.55 -8.33 -15.93
N ARG A 89 -4.74 -7.92 -16.35
CA ARG A 89 -5.75 -8.78 -16.99
C ARG A 89 -6.15 -8.20 -18.35
N ARG A 90 -6.48 -9.08 -19.28
CA ARG A 90 -6.96 -8.72 -20.61
C ARG A 90 -8.34 -9.31 -20.86
N THR A 91 -9.19 -8.52 -21.49
CA THR A 91 -10.50 -8.91 -22.04
C THR A 91 -10.48 -8.69 -23.56
N PRO A 92 -11.51 -9.12 -24.31
CA PRO A 92 -11.60 -8.79 -25.74
C PRO A 92 -11.52 -7.29 -26.04
N ASP A 93 -12.00 -6.43 -25.13
CA ASP A 93 -12.23 -5.00 -25.39
C ASP A 93 -11.33 -4.06 -24.58
N ALA A 94 -10.56 -4.59 -23.62
CA ALA A 94 -9.70 -3.78 -22.75
C ALA A 94 -8.50 -4.53 -22.17
N ASP A 95 -7.42 -3.78 -21.93
CA ASP A 95 -6.33 -4.13 -21.01
C ASP A 95 -6.60 -3.44 -19.66
N ILE A 96 -6.48 -4.19 -18.56
CA ILE A 96 -6.86 -3.77 -17.21
C ILE A 96 -5.69 -4.04 -16.28
N TYR A 97 -5.06 -2.98 -15.77
CA TYR A 97 -4.01 -3.08 -14.79
C TYR A 97 -4.53 -2.67 -13.42
N PHE A 98 -4.34 -3.48 -12.39
CA PHE A 98 -4.48 -3.03 -11.01
C PHE A 98 -3.11 -2.58 -10.53
N VAL A 99 -2.99 -1.34 -10.09
CA VAL A 99 -1.74 -0.74 -9.61
C VAL A 99 -1.96 -0.27 -8.18
N ALA A 100 -1.05 -0.61 -7.26
CA ALA A 100 -1.15 -0.24 -5.86
C ALA A 100 0.15 0.33 -5.32
N ASN A 101 0.03 1.43 -4.59
CA ASN A 101 1.09 2.03 -3.79
C ASN A 101 1.23 1.23 -2.48
N PRO A 102 2.35 0.54 -2.24
CA PRO A 102 2.56 -0.20 -0.99
C PRO A 102 3.01 0.70 0.18
N GLU A 103 3.27 1.99 -0.07
CA GLU A 103 3.86 2.92 0.88
C GLU A 103 2.82 3.80 1.58
N ASP A 104 3.22 4.39 2.71
CA ASP A 104 2.40 5.27 3.55
C ASP A 104 2.47 6.75 3.15
N ASN A 105 3.08 7.05 1.99
CA ASN A 105 3.20 8.38 1.44
C ASN A 105 2.58 8.52 0.05
N PHE A 106 2.24 9.74 -0.34
CA PHE A 106 1.85 10.06 -1.72
C PHE A 106 3.00 9.81 -2.69
N ILE A 107 2.65 9.29 -3.86
CA ILE A 107 3.57 9.03 -4.97
C ILE A 107 2.97 9.60 -6.26
N LEU A 108 3.74 10.41 -6.98
CA LEU A 108 3.49 10.72 -8.39
C LEU A 108 4.49 9.91 -9.23
N ALA A 109 4.03 8.78 -9.78
CA ALA A 109 4.89 7.87 -10.52
C ALA A 109 4.71 8.05 -12.02
N GLN A 110 5.83 8.10 -12.75
CA GLN A 110 5.79 7.87 -14.19
C GLN A 110 5.68 6.35 -14.39
N THR A 111 4.65 5.92 -15.13
CA THR A 111 4.33 4.51 -15.34
C THR A 111 4.19 4.24 -16.83
N SER A 112 4.63 3.08 -17.31
CA SER A 112 4.48 2.66 -18.70
C SER A 112 3.78 1.31 -18.76
N PHE A 113 2.77 1.21 -19.60
CA PHE A 113 1.91 0.05 -19.78
C PHE A 113 2.01 -0.42 -21.23
N ARG A 114 2.19 -1.72 -21.46
CA ARG A 114 2.14 -2.30 -22.81
C ARG A 114 0.69 -2.48 -23.26
N ALA A 115 0.00 -1.36 -23.39
CA ALA A 115 -1.40 -1.24 -23.78
C ALA A 115 -1.63 0.07 -24.55
N GLU A 116 -2.66 0.08 -25.39
CA GLU A 116 -3.08 1.23 -26.19
C GLU A 116 -4.52 1.63 -25.86
N GLY A 117 -4.85 2.90 -26.11
CA GLY A 117 -6.16 3.48 -25.82
C GLY A 117 -6.06 4.64 -24.84
N LYS A 118 -7.17 5.36 -24.64
CA LYS A 118 -7.22 6.42 -23.63
C LYS A 118 -7.29 5.76 -22.24
N PRO A 119 -6.33 6.03 -21.34
CA PRO A 119 -6.36 5.44 -20.01
C PRO A 119 -7.45 6.07 -19.16
N GLU A 120 -8.10 5.24 -18.37
CA GLU A 120 -9.06 5.62 -17.33
C GLU A 120 -8.61 5.06 -15.99
N PHE A 121 -8.81 5.84 -14.93
CA PHE A 121 -8.61 5.44 -13.55
C PHE A 121 -9.95 5.07 -12.95
N TRP A 122 -10.10 3.81 -12.53
CA TRP A 122 -11.30 3.34 -11.86
C TRP A 122 -10.94 3.10 -10.39
N SER A 123 -11.54 3.90 -9.52
CA SER A 123 -11.36 3.80 -8.06
C SER A 123 -12.13 2.58 -7.55
N PRO A 124 -11.45 1.54 -7.02
CA PRO A 124 -12.14 0.38 -6.43
C PRO A 124 -12.90 0.74 -5.15
N GLU A 125 -12.56 1.86 -4.51
CA GLU A 125 -13.16 2.32 -3.27
C GLU A 125 -14.49 3.04 -3.50
N THR A 126 -14.51 3.97 -4.46
CA THR A 126 -15.67 4.85 -4.69
C THR A 126 -16.50 4.46 -5.92
N GLY A 127 -15.98 3.57 -6.76
CA GLY A 127 -16.56 3.28 -8.08
C GLY A 127 -16.41 4.41 -9.11
N LYS A 128 -15.76 5.52 -8.74
CA LYS A 128 -15.54 6.66 -9.63
C LYS A 128 -14.59 6.29 -10.78
N ILE A 129 -14.98 6.68 -11.99
CA ILE A 129 -14.17 6.55 -13.21
C ILE A 129 -13.72 7.94 -13.65
N THR A 130 -12.42 8.14 -13.78
CA THR A 130 -11.83 9.40 -14.27
C THR A 130 -10.91 9.15 -15.46
N PRO A 131 -10.98 9.94 -16.53
CA PRO A 131 -10.01 9.83 -17.61
C PRO A 131 -8.63 10.32 -17.14
N SER A 132 -7.57 9.64 -17.56
CA SER A 132 -6.22 10.16 -17.40
C SER A 132 -6.01 11.36 -18.33
N THR A 133 -5.37 12.40 -17.81
CA THR A 133 -5.07 13.64 -18.53
C THR A 133 -3.58 13.89 -18.69
N ALA A 134 -2.74 13.00 -18.16
CA ALA A 134 -1.29 13.09 -18.25
C ALA A 134 -0.73 11.77 -18.81
N TYR A 135 -0.81 11.60 -20.13
CA TYR A 135 -0.41 10.37 -20.81
C TYR A 135 0.06 10.60 -22.24
N GLN A 136 0.85 9.65 -22.76
CA GLN A 136 1.23 9.58 -24.17
C GLN A 136 1.37 8.12 -24.58
N THR A 137 0.93 7.80 -25.79
CA THR A 137 1.07 6.46 -26.37
C THR A 137 2.07 6.51 -27.52
N HIS A 138 3.05 5.60 -27.50
CA HIS A 138 4.05 5.42 -28.54
C HIS A 138 4.37 3.93 -28.69
N GLU A 139 4.32 3.40 -29.92
CA GLU A 139 4.69 2.02 -30.25
C GLU A 139 4.06 0.93 -29.34
N GLY A 140 2.76 0.97 -29.11
CA GLY A 140 2.08 -0.03 -28.27
C GLY A 140 2.30 0.12 -26.76
N VAL A 141 2.96 1.19 -26.33
CA VAL A 141 3.20 1.51 -24.93
C VAL A 141 2.56 2.85 -24.58
N THR A 142 1.75 2.87 -23.53
CA THR A 142 1.18 4.10 -22.98
C THR A 142 1.90 4.46 -21.69
N THR A 143 2.50 5.64 -21.64
CA THR A 143 3.12 6.21 -20.45
C THR A 143 2.17 7.19 -19.79
N ILE A 144 2.06 7.13 -18.46
CA ILE A 144 1.11 7.90 -17.63
C ILE A 144 1.84 8.47 -16.42
N LEU A 145 1.57 9.73 -16.06
CA LEU A 145 1.83 10.24 -14.70
C LEU A 145 0.68 9.82 -13.79
N LEU A 146 0.94 8.84 -12.93
CA LEU A 146 -0.02 8.20 -12.07
C LEU A 146 0.12 8.74 -10.62
N PRO A 147 -0.83 9.55 -10.13
CA PRO A 147 -0.90 9.93 -8.73
C PRO A 147 -1.49 8.76 -7.91
N LEU A 148 -0.86 8.44 -6.78
CA LEU A 148 -1.35 7.47 -5.80
C LEU A 148 -1.15 8.01 -4.39
N LYS A 149 -2.25 8.12 -3.64
CA LYS A 149 -2.29 8.41 -2.20
C LYS A 149 -1.62 7.28 -1.40
N PRO A 150 -1.30 7.52 -0.11
CA PRO A 150 -0.83 6.48 0.79
C PRO A 150 -1.69 5.22 0.74
N THR A 151 -1.07 4.06 0.52
CA THR A 151 -1.75 2.75 0.45
C THR A 151 -2.87 2.65 -0.61
N GLU A 152 -2.93 3.59 -1.56
CA GLU A 152 -3.97 3.62 -2.59
C GLU A 152 -3.75 2.55 -3.65
N SER A 153 -4.86 2.05 -4.19
CA SER A 153 -4.85 1.24 -5.39
C SER A 153 -5.89 1.74 -6.39
N VAL A 154 -5.60 1.53 -7.66
CA VAL A 154 -6.42 1.98 -8.79
C VAL A 154 -6.38 0.96 -9.90
N PHE A 155 -7.50 0.80 -10.61
CA PHE A 155 -7.47 0.12 -11.90
C PHE A 155 -7.18 1.14 -13.01
N VAL A 156 -6.11 0.92 -13.77
CA VAL A 156 -5.80 1.64 -15.00
C VAL A 156 -6.34 0.82 -16.16
N VAL A 157 -7.40 1.32 -16.80
CA VAL A 157 -8.15 0.62 -17.84
C VAL A 157 -7.92 1.29 -19.20
N PHE A 158 -7.56 0.49 -20.20
CA PHE A 158 -7.35 0.91 -21.58
C PHE A 158 -8.44 0.31 -22.46
N ARG A 159 -9.48 1.09 -22.78
CA ARG A 159 -10.58 0.64 -23.64
C ARG A 159 -10.26 0.91 -25.11
N LYS A 160 -10.56 -0.06 -25.98
CA LYS A 160 -10.30 0.03 -27.43
C LYS A 160 -11.12 1.12 -28.15
N ASP A 161 -12.31 1.44 -27.67
CA ASP A 161 -13.25 2.39 -28.29
C ASP A 161 -13.24 3.81 -27.66
N ALA A 162 -12.23 4.16 -26.86
CA ALA A 162 -12.25 5.42 -26.12
C ALA A 162 -12.07 6.65 -27.04
N ALA A 163 -13.13 7.46 -27.15
CA ALA A 163 -13.21 8.62 -28.04
C ALA A 163 -12.52 9.90 -27.52
N LYS A 164 -12.14 10.74 -28.50
CA LYS A 164 -11.50 12.08 -28.49
C LYS A 164 -10.16 12.20 -27.74
N LYS A 165 -9.11 12.40 -28.55
CA LYS A 165 -7.79 12.88 -28.11
C LYS A 165 -7.92 14.29 -27.53
N THR A 166 -7.70 14.42 -26.24
CA THR A 166 -7.41 15.70 -25.59
C THR A 166 -5.90 15.88 -25.56
N ASP A 167 -5.43 17.12 -25.63
CA ASP A 167 -4.01 17.39 -25.44
C ASP A 167 -3.65 17.12 -23.98
N ALA A 168 -2.77 16.16 -23.76
CA ALA A 168 -2.46 15.63 -22.44
C ALA A 168 -1.26 16.37 -21.82
N ILE A 169 -1.19 16.39 -20.49
CA ILE A 169 -0.06 16.92 -19.75
C ILE A 169 1.16 16.01 -19.98
N ALA A 170 2.24 16.61 -20.48
CA ALA A 170 3.53 15.95 -20.65
C ALA A 170 4.43 16.12 -19.42
N SER A 171 4.43 17.29 -18.78
CA SER A 171 5.21 17.53 -17.56
C SER A 171 4.60 18.60 -16.67
N ILE A 172 4.91 18.53 -15.39
CA ILE A 172 4.47 19.49 -14.35
C ILE A 172 5.70 19.94 -13.56
N THR A 173 5.87 21.25 -13.43
CA THR A 173 6.90 21.89 -12.61
C THR A 173 6.24 22.81 -11.58
N TYR A 174 6.75 22.81 -10.36
CA TYR A 174 6.32 23.69 -9.28
C TYR A 174 7.52 24.43 -8.71
N ASN A 175 7.48 25.77 -8.68
CA ASN A 175 8.59 26.64 -8.24
C ASN A 175 9.95 26.19 -8.84
N ASN A 176 9.99 26.00 -10.16
CA ASN A 176 11.16 25.50 -10.92
C ASN A 176 11.63 24.06 -10.58
N THR A 177 10.87 23.30 -9.77
CA THR A 177 11.14 21.89 -9.46
C THR A 177 10.24 20.97 -10.27
N LEU A 178 10.81 20.06 -11.06
CA LEU A 178 10.04 19.06 -11.80
C LEU A 178 9.32 18.12 -10.82
N LEU A 179 7.99 18.06 -10.89
CA LEU A 179 7.19 17.13 -10.11
C LEU A 179 7.05 15.78 -10.83
N GLY A 180 6.89 15.81 -12.15
CA GLY A 180 6.79 14.62 -12.98
C GLY A 180 6.76 14.92 -14.47
N SER A 181 7.21 13.97 -15.29
CA SER A 181 7.21 14.03 -16.75
C SER A 181 6.88 12.66 -17.34
N ILE A 182 6.15 12.61 -18.46
CA ILE A 182 6.00 11.40 -19.29
C ILE A 182 7.03 11.32 -20.42
N ASN A 183 7.71 12.43 -20.71
CA ASN A 183 8.69 12.53 -21.81
C ASN A 183 10.09 12.05 -21.41
N GLU A 184 10.36 11.98 -20.11
CA GLU A 184 11.62 11.39 -19.65
C GLU A 184 11.59 9.90 -19.97
N SER A 185 12.60 9.38 -20.65
CA SER A 185 12.72 7.93 -20.76
C SER A 185 12.84 7.38 -19.34
N LEU A 186 11.84 6.63 -18.87
CA LEU A 186 12.01 5.79 -17.68
C LEU A 186 13.32 5.03 -17.89
N PRO A 187 14.34 5.20 -17.02
CA PRO A 187 15.72 4.83 -17.33
C PRO A 187 15.76 3.46 -18.00
N ILE A 188 16.02 3.45 -19.31
CA ILE A 188 16.09 2.22 -20.09
C ILE A 188 17.42 1.58 -19.67
N GLY A 189 17.36 0.70 -18.68
CA GLY A 189 18.55 -0.02 -18.21
C GLY A 189 19.43 0.71 -17.19
N LYS A 190 18.92 1.70 -16.44
CA LYS A 190 19.42 1.85 -15.05
C LYS A 190 18.54 0.92 -14.22
N ASP A 191 19.08 -0.26 -13.99
CA ASP A 191 18.42 -1.35 -13.31
C ASP A 191 17.77 -0.87 -12.01
N LEU A 192 16.68 -1.55 -11.63
CA LEU A 192 16.20 -1.53 -10.27
C LEU A 192 17.42 -1.55 -9.33
N PRO A 193 17.43 -0.72 -8.27
CA PRO A 193 18.62 -0.49 -7.47
C PRO A 193 19.39 -1.79 -7.19
N ILE A 194 20.69 -1.81 -7.42
CA ILE A 194 21.49 -2.99 -7.07
C ILE A 194 21.53 -3.04 -5.55
N ILE A 195 20.80 -3.99 -4.97
CA ILE A 195 20.75 -4.18 -3.53
C ILE A 195 21.86 -5.16 -3.15
N ARG A 196 22.79 -4.68 -2.34
CA ARG A 196 23.85 -5.50 -1.78
C ARG A 196 23.61 -5.69 -0.29
N ILE A 197 23.38 -6.92 0.13
CA ILE A 197 23.23 -7.24 1.55
C ILE A 197 24.60 -7.16 2.22
N VAL A 198 24.74 -6.22 3.15
CA VAL A 198 25.94 -6.05 3.96
C VAL A 198 25.95 -7.06 5.10
N SER A 199 24.82 -7.19 5.81
CA SER A 199 24.60 -8.21 6.84
C SER A 199 23.11 -8.57 6.96
N ALA A 200 22.80 -9.80 7.36
CA ALA A 200 21.42 -10.18 7.70
C ALA A 200 21.41 -11.28 8.77
N LYS A 201 20.63 -11.08 9.83
CA LYS A 201 20.48 -12.01 10.96
C LYS A 201 19.01 -12.32 11.20
N TYR A 202 18.72 -13.55 11.62
CA TYR A 202 17.36 -14.01 11.92
C TYR A 202 17.33 -14.84 13.20
N GLY A 203 16.60 -14.37 14.23
CA GLY A 203 16.47 -15.05 15.52
C GLY A 203 15.68 -14.23 16.56
N PRO A 204 15.44 -14.77 17.77
CA PRO A 204 14.80 -14.02 18.86
C PRO A 204 15.66 -12.84 19.32
N VAL A 205 15.02 -11.73 19.68
CA VAL A 205 15.72 -10.53 20.16
C VAL A 205 16.54 -10.86 21.41
N GLY A 206 17.84 -10.58 21.38
CA GLY A 206 18.77 -10.84 22.50
C GLY A 206 19.28 -12.28 22.62
N ASP A 207 18.80 -13.22 21.80
CA ASP A 207 19.22 -14.62 21.86
C ASP A 207 20.19 -14.97 20.74
N VAL A 208 21.49 -14.80 21.02
CA VAL A 208 22.56 -15.08 20.05
C VAL A 208 22.64 -16.57 19.71
N ALA A 209 22.34 -17.46 20.66
CA ALA A 209 22.43 -18.91 20.46
C ALA A 209 21.40 -19.43 19.45
N ARG A 210 20.23 -18.77 19.37
CA ARG A 210 19.14 -19.08 18.43
C ARG A 210 19.01 -18.05 17.30
N THR A 211 20.11 -17.39 16.94
CA THR A 211 20.18 -16.46 15.82
C THR A 211 21.10 -16.99 14.72
N ILE A 212 20.61 -17.06 13.49
CA ILE A 212 21.36 -17.52 12.32
C ILE A 212 21.72 -16.37 11.37
N ASP A 213 22.85 -16.51 10.67
CA ASP A 213 23.21 -15.63 9.54
C ASP A 213 22.43 -16.06 8.30
N VAL A 214 21.74 -15.09 7.68
CA VAL A 214 20.93 -15.31 6.48
C VAL A 214 21.36 -14.43 5.30
N LYS A 215 22.54 -13.80 5.37
CA LYS A 215 23.04 -12.85 4.35
C LYS A 215 23.08 -13.45 2.95
N ALA A 216 23.74 -14.59 2.79
CA ALA A 216 23.94 -15.21 1.47
C ALA A 216 22.60 -15.65 0.86
N LYS A 217 21.71 -16.17 1.70
CA LYS A 217 20.36 -16.56 1.29
C LYS A 217 19.53 -15.36 0.85
N LEU A 218 19.54 -14.29 1.63
CA LEU A 218 18.83 -13.07 1.31
C LEU A 218 19.33 -12.44 -0.01
N GLN A 219 20.65 -12.39 -0.21
CA GLN A 219 21.24 -11.93 -1.47
C GLN A 219 20.77 -12.80 -2.65
N ALA A 220 20.76 -14.13 -2.51
CA ALA A 220 20.31 -15.03 -3.57
C ALA A 220 18.81 -14.85 -3.93
N ILE A 221 17.95 -14.56 -2.96
CA ILE A 221 16.53 -14.27 -3.20
C ILE A 221 16.38 -12.98 -4.03
N ILE A 222 17.13 -11.94 -3.69
CA ILE A 222 17.15 -10.65 -4.37
C ILE A 222 17.71 -10.77 -5.78
N ASP A 223 18.85 -11.45 -5.95
CA ASP A 223 19.50 -11.72 -7.24
C ASP A 223 18.59 -12.56 -8.15
N GLY A 224 17.76 -13.42 -7.56
CA GLY A 224 16.71 -14.17 -8.23
C GLY A 224 15.50 -13.33 -8.68
N GLY A 225 15.47 -12.04 -8.34
CA GLY A 225 14.42 -11.08 -8.70
C GLY A 225 13.25 -11.00 -7.71
N SER A 226 13.29 -11.77 -6.62
CA SER A 226 12.26 -11.71 -5.57
C SER A 226 12.51 -10.52 -4.65
N LYS A 227 11.62 -9.54 -4.70
CA LYS A 227 11.76 -8.26 -3.96
C LYS A 227 10.73 -8.09 -2.85
N ASN A 228 9.78 -9.00 -2.77
CA ASN A 228 8.70 -8.99 -1.81
C ASN A 228 8.39 -10.44 -1.40
N PHE A 229 8.80 -10.83 -0.20
CA PHE A 229 8.64 -12.18 0.35
C PHE A 229 8.45 -12.11 1.87
N PRO A 230 7.75 -13.08 2.49
CA PRO A 230 7.53 -13.04 3.93
C PRO A 230 8.82 -13.29 4.70
N VAL A 231 8.96 -12.67 5.88
CA VAL A 231 10.10 -12.86 6.78
C VAL A 231 10.31 -14.34 7.11
N SER A 232 9.24 -15.13 7.21
CA SER A 232 9.28 -16.58 7.42
C SER A 232 10.05 -17.36 6.34
N GLU A 233 10.33 -16.80 5.16
CA GLU A 233 11.25 -17.44 4.22
C GLU A 233 12.62 -17.69 4.85
N MET A 234 13.07 -16.87 5.81
CA MET A 234 14.35 -17.04 6.48
C MET A 234 14.43 -18.33 7.30
N ALA A 235 13.31 -18.89 7.75
CA ALA A 235 13.24 -20.14 8.52
C ALA A 235 13.45 -21.42 7.69
N LYS A 236 13.63 -21.33 6.36
CA LYS A 236 13.89 -22.51 5.51
C LYS A 236 15.41 -22.79 5.37
N PRO A 237 15.87 -24.05 5.35
CA PRO A 237 15.12 -25.26 5.60
C PRO A 237 14.90 -25.56 7.10
N VAL A 238 15.57 -24.85 8.01
CA VAL A 238 15.53 -25.08 9.45
C VAL A 238 15.20 -23.79 10.20
N ASP A 239 14.19 -23.85 11.07
CA ASP A 239 13.81 -22.76 11.96
C ASP A 239 14.75 -22.72 13.19
N PRO A 240 15.49 -21.62 13.44
CA PRO A 240 16.42 -21.54 14.56
C PRO A 240 15.73 -21.47 15.93
N ALA A 241 14.45 -21.12 15.99
CA ALA A 241 13.68 -21.02 17.23
C ALA A 241 12.19 -21.32 16.98
N TYR A 242 11.87 -22.61 16.89
CA TYR A 242 10.50 -23.08 16.72
C TYR A 242 9.57 -22.54 17.82
N MET A 243 8.36 -22.09 17.44
CA MET A 243 7.34 -21.51 18.34
C MET A 243 7.74 -20.23 19.08
N VAL A 244 8.83 -19.57 18.69
CA VAL A 244 9.25 -18.25 19.21
C VAL A 244 9.16 -17.22 18.08
N VAL A 245 8.91 -15.96 18.41
CA VAL A 245 8.97 -14.85 17.43
C VAL A 245 10.44 -14.56 17.11
N LYS A 246 10.76 -14.45 15.82
CA LYS A 246 12.11 -14.16 15.33
C LYS A 246 12.05 -12.87 14.56
N THR A 247 13.09 -12.09 14.73
CA THR A 247 13.26 -10.82 14.05
C THR A 247 14.36 -10.97 13.00
N LEU A 248 14.04 -10.61 11.76
CA LEU A 248 15.00 -10.43 10.70
C LEU A 248 15.54 -9.01 10.78
N THR A 249 16.86 -8.86 10.88
CA THR A 249 17.56 -7.57 10.80
C THR A 249 18.51 -7.58 9.61
N ILE A 250 18.43 -6.55 8.77
CA ILE A 250 19.17 -6.43 7.52
C ILE A 250 19.91 -5.09 7.52
N ALA A 251 21.19 -5.11 7.14
CA ALA A 251 21.90 -3.92 6.66
C ALA A 251 22.22 -4.14 5.18
N TYR A 252 21.91 -3.17 4.33
CA TYR A 252 22.10 -3.28 2.89
C TYR A 252 22.51 -1.94 2.27
N GLU A 253 23.19 -2.02 1.14
CA GLU A 253 23.54 -0.88 0.30
C GLU A 253 22.60 -0.85 -0.91
N MET A 254 22.12 0.35 -1.24
CA MET A 254 21.28 0.62 -2.40
C MET A 254 21.70 1.95 -3.02
N ASP A 255 22.10 1.95 -4.29
CA ASP A 255 22.59 3.13 -5.03
C ASP A 255 23.70 3.94 -4.31
N GLY A 256 24.53 3.25 -3.53
CA GLY A 256 25.66 3.85 -2.79
C GLY A 256 25.31 4.37 -1.40
N GLU A 257 24.04 4.26 -0.98
CA GLU A 257 23.59 4.60 0.37
C GLU A 257 23.33 3.35 1.21
N THR A 258 23.57 3.43 2.52
CA THR A 258 23.39 2.33 3.46
C THR A 258 22.07 2.45 4.20
N TYR A 259 21.32 1.36 4.23
CA TYR A 259 20.01 1.27 4.85
C TYR A 259 19.95 0.12 5.87
N THR A 260 19.00 0.23 6.79
CA THR A 260 18.63 -0.87 7.68
C THR A 260 17.16 -1.23 7.52
N TRP A 261 16.83 -2.49 7.72
CA TRP A 261 15.47 -2.98 7.74
C TRP A 261 15.33 -4.03 8.85
N GLN A 262 14.20 -3.99 9.57
CA GLN A 262 13.88 -4.96 10.60
C GLN A 262 12.42 -5.36 10.52
N GLY A 263 12.12 -6.64 10.78
CA GLY A 263 10.73 -7.11 10.85
C GLY A 263 10.59 -8.54 11.36
N THR A 264 9.38 -8.88 11.78
CA THR A 264 8.97 -10.21 12.24
C THR A 264 7.95 -10.81 11.28
N ASP A 265 7.68 -12.12 11.36
CA ASP A 265 6.54 -12.70 10.64
C ASP A 265 5.21 -12.14 11.21
N PRO A 266 4.18 -11.83 10.40
CA PRO A 266 4.03 -12.06 8.96
C PRO A 266 4.48 -10.91 8.06
N MET A 267 5.31 -9.98 8.55
CA MET A 267 5.81 -8.86 7.73
C MET A 267 6.52 -9.39 6.48
N ARG A 268 6.47 -8.59 5.42
CA ARG A 268 7.11 -8.88 4.15
C ARG A 268 8.31 -7.97 3.98
N VAL A 269 9.42 -8.53 3.52
CA VAL A 269 10.65 -7.77 3.24
C VAL A 269 10.40 -6.89 2.03
N ASN A 270 10.58 -5.57 2.19
CA ASN A 270 10.62 -4.60 1.10
C ASN A 270 11.85 -3.70 1.30
N LEU A 271 12.85 -3.86 0.44
CA LEU A 271 14.14 -3.17 0.52
C LEU A 271 14.25 -1.98 -0.44
N ILE A 272 13.24 -1.76 -1.29
CA ILE A 272 13.17 -0.60 -2.19
C ILE A 272 12.11 0.32 -1.60
N LYS A 273 12.54 1.44 -1.04
CA LYS A 273 11.62 2.49 -0.59
C LYS A 273 11.26 3.41 -1.74
N SER A 274 10.00 3.85 -1.81
CA SER A 274 9.64 4.93 -2.72
C SER A 274 10.30 6.24 -2.30
N LYS A 275 10.52 7.11 -3.28
CA LYS A 275 10.84 8.52 -3.01
C LYS A 275 9.53 9.27 -2.82
N LYS A 276 9.31 9.81 -1.61
CA LYS A 276 8.14 10.63 -1.29
C LYS A 276 7.97 11.77 -2.28
N SER A 277 6.81 11.83 -2.92
CA SER A 277 6.40 12.95 -3.77
C SER A 277 5.64 13.98 -2.92
N PRO A 278 5.80 15.29 -3.18
CA PRO A 278 4.93 16.28 -2.56
C PRO A 278 3.54 16.22 -3.21
N PHE A 279 2.49 16.21 -2.39
CA PHE A 279 1.11 16.28 -2.87
C PHE A 279 0.71 17.74 -3.10
N ILE A 280 1.22 18.31 -4.21
CA ILE A 280 1.08 19.74 -4.54
C ILE A 280 0.27 19.96 -5.82
N ALA A 281 0.28 19.00 -6.74
CA ALA A 281 -0.34 19.12 -8.05
C ALA A 281 -0.97 17.78 -8.48
N GLU A 282 -2.19 17.84 -9.01
CA GLU A 282 -2.92 16.67 -9.49
C GLU A 282 -3.48 16.93 -10.91
N PRO A 283 -3.07 16.15 -11.93
CA PRO A 283 -3.70 16.19 -13.25
C PRO A 283 -5.20 15.94 -13.17
N SER A 284 -6.00 16.79 -13.82
CA SER A 284 -7.45 16.73 -13.73
C SER A 284 -8.10 17.11 -15.06
N ILE A 285 -9.42 17.00 -15.13
CA ILE A 285 -10.25 17.41 -16.25
C ILE A 285 -11.38 18.31 -15.74
N ASN A 286 -11.67 19.39 -16.44
CA ASN A 286 -12.80 20.25 -16.09
C ASN A 286 -14.14 19.66 -16.59
N VAL A 287 -15.24 20.30 -16.22
CA VAL A 287 -16.61 19.90 -16.63
C VAL A 287 -16.83 19.90 -18.15
N MET A 288 -15.99 20.61 -18.92
CA MET A 288 -16.04 20.65 -20.39
C MET A 288 -15.19 19.56 -21.05
N GLY A 289 -14.47 18.75 -20.27
CA GLY A 289 -13.56 17.73 -20.82
C GLY A 289 -12.17 18.27 -21.19
N THR A 290 -11.82 19.48 -20.76
CA THR A 290 -10.48 20.06 -21.01
C THR A 290 -9.53 19.66 -19.88
N THR A 291 -8.34 19.21 -20.26
CA THR A 291 -7.21 18.96 -19.35
C THR A 291 -6.90 20.19 -18.51
N CYS A 292 -6.75 20.00 -17.20
CA CYS A 292 -6.40 21.06 -16.26
C CYS A 292 -5.54 20.50 -15.11
N LEU A 293 -5.14 21.34 -14.16
CA LEU A 293 -4.40 20.95 -12.96
C LEU A 293 -5.15 21.42 -11.71
N ASN A 294 -5.32 20.55 -10.71
CA ASN A 294 -5.71 20.96 -9.36
C ASN A 294 -4.44 21.33 -8.57
N ALA A 295 -4.41 22.50 -7.94
CA ALA A 295 -3.29 22.99 -7.17
C ALA A 295 -3.59 22.92 -5.66
N TRP A 296 -2.72 22.25 -4.92
CA TRP A 296 -2.83 21.99 -3.48
C TRP A 296 -1.92 22.89 -2.64
N ALA A 297 -1.12 23.76 -3.27
CA ALA A 297 -0.28 24.74 -2.58
C ALA A 297 -0.20 26.08 -3.34
N SER A 298 0.05 27.16 -2.61
CA SER A 298 0.42 28.45 -3.20
C SER A 298 1.78 28.36 -3.88
N GLY A 299 1.94 28.95 -5.07
CA GLY A 299 3.21 28.98 -5.80
C GLY A 299 3.04 29.09 -7.31
N HIS A 300 4.17 28.99 -8.02
CA HIS A 300 4.21 29.04 -9.49
C HIS A 300 4.17 27.64 -10.08
N TYR A 301 3.25 27.41 -11.01
CA TYR A 301 3.06 26.14 -11.71
C TYR A 301 3.35 26.33 -13.19
N ASP A 302 4.19 25.46 -13.76
CA ASP A 302 4.37 25.34 -15.21
C ASP A 302 3.93 23.95 -15.67
N VAL A 303 3.14 23.92 -16.75
CA VAL A 303 2.64 22.70 -17.38
C VAL A 303 3.04 22.72 -18.85
N THR A 304 3.67 21.64 -19.32
CA THR A 304 3.90 21.43 -20.76
C THR A 304 3.00 20.31 -21.24
N LEU A 305 2.31 20.52 -22.35
CA LEU A 305 1.46 19.51 -22.99
C LEU A 305 2.23 18.69 -24.02
N VAL A 306 1.65 17.56 -24.43
CA VAL A 306 2.20 16.70 -25.48
C VAL A 306 2.33 17.43 -26.81
N SER A 307 1.43 18.37 -27.13
CA SER A 307 1.56 19.24 -28.30
C SER A 307 2.76 20.21 -28.26
N GLY A 308 3.41 20.36 -27.10
CA GLY A 308 4.42 21.38 -26.84
C GLY A 308 3.86 22.73 -26.36
N LYS A 309 2.52 22.90 -26.30
CA LYS A 309 1.89 24.07 -25.66
C LYS A 309 2.33 24.12 -24.19
N LYS A 310 2.66 25.32 -23.73
CA LYS A 310 3.02 25.60 -22.34
C LYS A 310 1.97 26.45 -21.68
N TRP A 311 1.79 26.22 -20.39
CA TRP A 311 0.93 26.99 -19.54
C TRP A 311 1.63 27.30 -18.23
N SER A 312 1.36 28.47 -17.67
CA SER A 312 1.89 28.88 -16.37
C SER A 312 0.81 29.57 -15.55
N ALA A 313 0.83 29.37 -14.23
CA ALA A 313 -0.09 30.02 -13.32
C ALA A 313 0.55 30.27 -11.94
N ASP A 314 0.36 31.48 -11.42
CA ASP A 314 0.61 31.80 -10.02
C ASP A 314 -0.65 31.55 -9.19
N VAL A 315 -0.54 30.64 -8.23
CA VAL A 315 -1.64 30.22 -7.36
C VAL A 315 -1.42 30.80 -5.97
N VAL A 316 -2.47 31.41 -5.42
CA VAL A 316 -2.53 31.84 -4.02
C VAL A 316 -3.73 31.16 -3.38
N LEU A 317 -3.46 30.43 -2.30
CA LEU A 317 -4.42 29.73 -1.48
C LEU A 317 -4.36 30.27 -0.04
N PRO A 318 -5.48 30.24 0.71
CA PRO A 318 -5.44 30.39 2.15
C PRO A 318 -4.56 29.30 2.79
N GLU A 319 -3.94 29.62 3.93
CA GLU A 319 -3.25 28.60 4.72
C GLU A 319 -4.25 27.56 5.27
N PRO A 320 -3.88 26.27 5.34
CA PRO A 320 -4.69 25.24 5.99
C PRO A 320 -5.17 25.67 7.38
N LEU A 321 -6.47 25.52 7.63
CA LEU A 321 -7.09 25.95 8.90
C LEU A 321 -7.34 24.75 9.81
N GLU A 322 -6.70 24.69 10.97
CA GLU A 322 -6.99 23.69 12.00
C GLU A 322 -8.33 23.99 12.70
N ILE A 323 -9.18 22.98 12.82
CA ILE A 323 -10.42 23.01 13.59
C ILE A 323 -10.11 22.72 15.07
N SER A 324 -9.51 23.70 15.73
CA SER A 324 -9.07 23.63 17.13
C SER A 324 -10.19 23.99 18.13
N GLY A 325 -9.92 23.83 19.43
CA GLY A 325 -10.87 24.11 20.51
C GLY A 325 -11.79 22.92 20.83
N PRO A 326 -12.78 23.10 21.71
CA PRO A 326 -13.53 22.00 22.30
C PRO A 326 -14.32 21.20 21.27
N TRP A 327 -14.43 19.90 21.53
CA TRP A 327 -15.24 18.94 20.78
C TRP A 327 -16.21 18.25 21.75
N GLN A 328 -17.48 18.19 21.38
CA GLN A 328 -18.44 17.35 22.10
C GLN A 328 -18.33 15.92 21.58
N ILE A 329 -18.19 14.97 22.49
CA ILE A 329 -18.04 13.55 22.16
C ILE A 329 -19.14 12.75 22.87
N GLN A 330 -19.94 12.04 22.09
CA GLN A 330 -20.96 11.12 22.58
C GLN A 330 -20.44 9.68 22.49
N PHE A 331 -20.12 9.10 23.63
CA PHE A 331 -19.96 7.65 23.81
C PHE A 331 -21.33 7.02 24.09
N PRO A 332 -21.52 5.70 23.94
CA PRO A 332 -22.82 5.05 24.14
C PRO A 332 -23.47 5.32 25.51
N LYS A 333 -22.66 5.42 26.57
CA LYS A 333 -23.14 5.59 27.96
C LYS A 333 -22.93 7.00 28.50
N LYS A 334 -22.26 7.91 27.78
CA LYS A 334 -21.89 9.23 28.29
C LYS A 334 -21.54 10.24 27.21
N THR A 335 -21.73 11.51 27.53
CA THR A 335 -21.29 12.65 26.72
C THR A 335 -20.21 13.41 27.47
N VAL A 336 -19.13 13.78 26.79
CA VAL A 336 -18.03 14.56 27.37
C VAL A 336 -17.61 15.67 26.41
N ILE A 337 -16.88 16.65 26.93
CA ILE A 337 -16.22 17.69 26.12
C ILE A 337 -14.73 17.48 26.23
N PHE A 338 -14.05 17.38 25.09
CA PHE A 338 -12.59 17.36 25.03
C PHE A 338 -12.11 18.72 24.55
N ASP A 339 -11.36 19.44 25.38
CA ASP A 339 -10.75 20.72 25.00
C ASP A 339 -9.71 20.57 23.88
N LYS A 340 -9.10 19.38 23.80
CA LYS A 340 -8.17 18.95 22.75
C LYS A 340 -8.47 17.52 22.36
N LEU A 341 -8.32 17.22 21.08
CA LEU A 341 -8.35 15.84 20.59
C LEU A 341 -7.14 15.08 21.17
N ILE A 342 -7.41 13.89 21.70
CA ILE A 342 -6.43 12.99 22.31
C ILE A 342 -6.77 11.55 21.92
N SER A 343 -5.84 10.62 22.08
CA SER A 343 -6.21 9.21 22.06
C SER A 343 -7.11 8.90 23.27
N TRP A 344 -8.16 8.12 23.08
CA TRP A 344 -9.03 7.69 24.18
C TRP A 344 -8.24 6.94 25.26
N SER A 345 -7.21 6.18 24.88
CA SER A 345 -6.32 5.44 25.79
C SER A 345 -5.52 6.33 26.75
N GLU A 346 -5.46 7.63 26.49
CA GLU A 346 -4.79 8.63 27.32
C GLU A 346 -5.75 9.34 28.28
N SER A 347 -7.05 9.00 28.25
CA SER A 347 -8.04 9.58 29.15
C SER A 347 -7.85 9.09 30.59
N ASP A 348 -7.96 10.01 31.55
CA ASP A 348 -8.01 9.68 32.98
C ASP A 348 -9.33 8.99 33.40
N ASP A 349 -10.33 8.97 32.52
CA ASP A 349 -11.60 8.31 32.75
C ASP A 349 -11.56 6.88 32.22
N GLU A 350 -11.51 5.88 33.10
CA GLU A 350 -11.39 4.47 32.70
C GLU A 350 -12.51 3.99 31.75
N SER A 351 -13.71 4.60 31.80
CA SER A 351 -14.79 4.25 30.87
C SER A 351 -14.51 4.68 29.43
N ILE A 352 -13.60 5.64 29.24
CA ILE A 352 -13.10 6.11 27.95
C ILE A 352 -11.75 5.45 27.62
N GLN A 353 -10.87 5.35 28.62
CA GLN A 353 -9.53 4.75 28.48
C GLN A 353 -9.56 3.35 27.87
N TYR A 354 -10.49 2.52 28.34
CA TYR A 354 -10.69 1.14 27.88
C TYR A 354 -11.90 1.02 26.95
N PHE A 355 -12.36 2.12 26.34
CA PHE A 355 -13.52 2.07 25.44
C PHE A 355 -13.19 1.31 24.16
N SER A 356 -14.09 0.40 23.76
CA SER A 356 -14.13 -0.16 22.41
C SER A 356 -15.54 -0.06 21.85
N GLY A 357 -15.66 0.46 20.62
CA GLY A 357 -16.93 0.72 19.97
C GLY A 357 -16.92 2.03 19.20
N THR A 358 -18.09 2.64 19.04
CA THR A 358 -18.26 3.89 18.29
C THR A 358 -18.52 5.08 19.22
N ALA A 359 -17.80 6.18 19.00
CA ALA A 359 -18.09 7.48 19.62
C ALA A 359 -18.34 8.54 18.53
N VAL A 360 -19.22 9.50 18.82
CA VAL A 360 -19.64 10.53 17.87
C VAL A 360 -19.06 11.88 18.30
N TYR A 361 -18.19 12.46 17.48
CA TYR A 361 -17.67 13.81 17.65
C TYR A 361 -18.60 14.80 16.94
N SER A 362 -18.97 15.88 17.61
CA SER A 362 -19.85 16.93 17.07
C SER A 362 -19.24 18.31 17.27
N LYS A 363 -19.29 19.14 16.23
CA LYS A 363 -18.79 20.52 16.28
C LYS A 363 -19.47 21.44 15.28
N MET A 364 -19.75 22.67 15.70
CA MET A 364 -20.11 23.77 14.81
C MET A 364 -18.86 24.51 14.36
N ILE A 365 -18.73 24.74 13.05
CA ILE A 365 -17.63 25.51 12.47
C ILE A 365 -18.16 26.65 11.62
N LYS A 366 -17.44 27.77 11.60
CA LYS A 366 -17.68 28.88 10.68
C LYS A 366 -16.60 28.91 9.62
N MET A 367 -16.99 28.97 8.35
CA MET A 367 -16.03 29.04 7.25
C MET A 367 -15.49 30.46 7.10
N PRO A 368 -14.16 30.65 6.99
CA PRO A 368 -13.59 31.93 6.60
C PRO A 368 -14.04 32.29 5.18
N GLU A 369 -14.31 33.57 4.91
CA GLU A 369 -14.70 34.03 3.56
C GLU A 369 -13.63 33.71 2.51
N THR A 370 -12.35 33.68 2.90
CA THR A 370 -11.23 33.34 2.03
C THR A 370 -11.25 31.90 1.51
N PHE A 371 -12.03 31.01 2.14
CA PHE A 371 -12.22 29.60 1.74
C PHE A 371 -13.46 29.40 0.85
N LEU A 372 -14.22 30.45 0.55
CA LEU A 372 -15.49 30.37 -0.19
C LEU A 372 -15.38 30.88 -1.63
N ALA A 373 -14.16 30.99 -2.18
CA ALA A 373 -13.97 31.37 -3.57
C ALA A 373 -14.50 30.30 -4.53
N ALA A 374 -15.14 30.71 -5.63
CA ALA A 374 -15.83 29.79 -6.55
C ALA A 374 -14.91 28.82 -7.29
N ASP A 375 -13.62 29.14 -7.40
CA ASP A 375 -12.58 28.30 -8.00
C ASP A 375 -11.82 27.44 -6.97
N GLN A 376 -12.26 27.45 -5.72
CA GLN A 376 -11.69 26.66 -4.64
C GLN A 376 -12.60 25.50 -4.23
N ARG A 377 -11.96 24.38 -3.90
CA ARG A 377 -12.56 23.28 -3.17
C ARG A 377 -11.95 23.17 -1.79
N ILE A 378 -12.77 22.75 -0.84
CA ILE A 378 -12.39 22.59 0.56
C ILE A 378 -12.44 21.12 0.91
N TYR A 379 -11.28 20.59 1.30
CA TYR A 379 -11.13 19.25 1.82
C TYR A 379 -11.05 19.29 3.35
N LEU A 380 -11.66 18.30 4.01
CA LEU A 380 -11.49 18.03 5.43
C LEU A 380 -10.48 16.90 5.59
N ASP A 381 -9.34 17.19 6.19
CA ASP A 381 -8.35 16.21 6.63
C ASP A 381 -8.57 15.92 8.12
N LEU A 382 -8.93 14.68 8.47
CA LEU A 382 -9.15 14.30 9.87
C LEU A 382 -7.84 14.09 10.66
N GLY A 383 -6.68 14.12 10.00
CA GLY A 383 -5.42 13.74 10.61
C GLY A 383 -5.44 12.29 11.06
N GLN A 384 -4.91 12.01 12.26
CA GLN A 384 -4.88 10.66 12.80
C GLN A 384 -6.25 10.25 13.35
N VAL A 385 -6.76 9.12 12.85
CA VAL A 385 -7.98 8.45 13.30
C VAL A 385 -7.67 6.97 13.49
N ASP A 386 -7.87 6.48 14.71
CA ASP A 386 -7.69 5.07 15.05
C ASP A 386 -9.03 4.43 15.46
N ALA A 387 -9.73 3.67 14.59
CA ALA A 387 -9.26 3.12 13.31
C ALA A 387 -9.97 3.70 12.07
N ILE A 388 -11.30 3.88 12.14
CA ILE A 388 -12.11 4.31 11.01
C ILE A 388 -13.08 5.42 11.40
N ALA A 389 -13.44 6.27 10.44
CA ALA A 389 -14.38 7.37 10.64
C ALA A 389 -15.48 7.41 9.57
N GLU A 390 -16.70 7.75 9.98
CA GLU A 390 -17.78 8.14 9.09
C GLU A 390 -18.04 9.65 9.27
N LEU A 391 -18.11 10.39 8.17
CA LEU A 391 -18.26 11.84 8.20
C LEU A 391 -19.65 12.25 7.71
N THR A 392 -20.27 13.18 8.44
CA THR A 392 -21.45 13.93 8.00
C THR A 392 -21.20 15.43 8.16
N VAL A 393 -21.53 16.19 7.12
CA VAL A 393 -21.46 17.66 7.12
C VAL A 393 -22.84 18.21 6.76
N ASN A 394 -23.44 19.00 7.65
CA ASN A 394 -24.79 19.55 7.45
C ASN A 394 -25.85 18.51 7.06
N GLY A 395 -25.75 17.30 7.60
CA GLY A 395 -26.65 16.17 7.29
C GLY A 395 -26.31 15.40 6.01
N LYS A 396 -25.30 15.81 5.22
CA LYS A 396 -24.80 15.04 4.08
C LYS A 396 -23.70 14.08 4.52
N SER A 397 -23.92 12.78 4.34
CA SER A 397 -22.93 11.74 4.63
C SER A 397 -21.93 11.55 3.49
N PHE A 398 -20.71 11.14 3.85
CA PHE A 398 -19.61 10.83 2.94
C PHE A 398 -19.17 9.37 3.08
N ASP A 399 -18.27 8.93 2.21
CA ASP A 399 -17.71 7.57 2.26
C ASP A 399 -16.99 7.31 3.59
N VAL A 400 -16.98 6.05 4.01
CA VAL A 400 -16.29 5.62 5.24
C VAL A 400 -14.79 5.75 5.05
N LEU A 401 -14.12 6.43 5.98
CA LEU A 401 -12.70 6.68 5.95
C LEU A 401 -11.97 5.61 6.74
N TRP A 402 -11.56 4.53 6.07
CA TRP A 402 -10.94 3.36 6.70
C TRP A 402 -9.45 3.18 6.34
N LYS A 403 -8.96 3.81 5.26
CA LYS A 403 -7.53 3.81 4.87
C LYS A 403 -6.71 4.86 5.61
N LEU A 404 -5.40 4.90 5.38
CA LEU A 404 -4.48 5.83 6.03
C LEU A 404 -4.76 7.30 5.69
N ASP A 405 -5.07 7.63 4.43
CA ASP A 405 -5.53 8.97 4.05
C ASP A 405 -6.99 9.17 4.45
N LYS A 406 -7.24 10.14 5.34
CA LYS A 406 -8.58 10.49 5.87
C LYS A 406 -9.05 11.86 5.35
N THR A 407 -8.67 12.20 4.12
CA THR A 407 -9.01 13.49 3.48
C THR A 407 -10.22 13.37 2.56
N VAL A 408 -11.24 14.22 2.74
CA VAL A 408 -12.50 14.20 1.98
C VAL A 408 -12.84 15.57 1.43
N ASP A 409 -13.27 15.66 0.17
CA ASP A 409 -13.83 16.88 -0.40
C ASP A 409 -15.22 17.15 0.19
N ILE A 410 -15.36 18.20 1.01
CA ILE A 410 -16.62 18.58 1.66
C ILE A 410 -17.28 19.81 1.01
N THR A 411 -16.71 20.34 -0.07
CA THR A 411 -17.07 21.64 -0.68
C THR A 411 -18.58 21.78 -0.86
N ASP A 412 -19.21 20.81 -1.52
CA ASP A 412 -20.64 20.90 -1.88
C ASP A 412 -21.59 20.69 -0.69
N ALA A 413 -21.06 20.34 0.49
CA ALA A 413 -21.85 20.24 1.72
C ALA A 413 -21.81 21.52 2.56
N LEU A 414 -20.84 22.41 2.28
CA LEU A 414 -20.63 23.62 3.05
C LEU A 414 -21.67 24.70 2.75
N LYS A 415 -21.98 25.47 3.77
CA LYS A 415 -22.77 26.70 3.75
C LYS A 415 -21.83 27.86 4.08
N SER A 416 -22.15 29.06 3.59
CA SER A 416 -21.45 30.29 3.99
C SER A 416 -21.68 30.69 5.45
N SER A 417 -22.76 30.17 6.05
CA SER A 417 -23.08 30.29 7.48
C SER A 417 -22.29 29.29 8.33
N GLU A 418 -22.74 29.05 9.57
CA GLU A 418 -22.23 27.94 10.36
C GLU A 418 -22.54 26.59 9.70
N ASN A 419 -21.63 25.64 9.92
CA ASN A 419 -21.67 24.28 9.42
C ASN A 419 -21.55 23.31 10.57
N HIS A 420 -22.39 22.29 10.59
CA HIS A 420 -22.36 21.22 11.58
C HIS A 420 -21.52 20.05 11.04
N LEU A 421 -20.48 19.69 11.79
CA LEU A 421 -19.67 18.49 11.55
C LEU A 421 -20.05 17.41 12.55
N GLU A 422 -20.27 16.20 12.04
CA GLU A 422 -20.40 14.99 12.85
C GLU A 422 -19.44 13.92 12.33
N ILE A 423 -18.60 13.38 13.22
CA ILE A 423 -17.60 12.35 12.89
C ILE A 423 -17.82 11.17 13.82
N ARG A 424 -18.27 10.04 13.27
CA ARG A 424 -18.44 8.79 14.02
C ARG A 424 -17.15 7.98 13.92
N VAL A 425 -16.46 7.78 15.02
CA VAL A 425 -15.19 7.02 15.05
C VAL A 425 -15.42 5.68 15.70
N THR A 426 -14.94 4.61 15.05
CA THR A 426 -14.98 3.25 15.58
C THR A 426 -13.56 2.69 15.68
N ASN A 427 -13.23 2.13 16.85
CA ASN A 427 -11.92 1.52 17.13
C ASN A 427 -11.98 -0.01 17.16
N LEU A 428 -10.91 -0.64 17.67
CA LEU A 428 -10.78 -2.08 17.84
C LEU A 428 -11.12 -2.53 19.28
N TRP A 429 -11.45 -3.81 19.44
CA TRP A 429 -11.74 -4.47 20.73
C TRP A 429 -10.60 -4.58 21.78
N PRO A 430 -9.29 -4.55 21.43
CA PRO A 430 -8.21 -4.80 22.41
C PRO A 430 -8.28 -3.94 23.67
N ASN A 431 -8.57 -2.65 23.58
CA ASN A 431 -8.59 -1.77 24.75
C ASN A 431 -9.66 -2.20 25.78
N ARG A 432 -10.86 -2.58 25.33
CA ARG A 432 -11.88 -3.12 26.23
C ARG A 432 -11.50 -4.48 26.81
N LEU A 433 -10.89 -5.36 26.01
CA LEU A 433 -10.40 -6.67 26.48
C LEU A 433 -9.31 -6.51 27.56
N ILE A 434 -8.36 -5.58 27.37
CA ILE A 434 -7.31 -5.24 28.34
C ILE A 434 -7.93 -4.67 29.63
N GLY A 435 -8.91 -3.77 29.50
CA GLY A 435 -9.64 -3.23 30.64
C GLY A 435 -10.39 -4.30 31.44
N ASP A 436 -11.08 -5.21 30.75
CA ASP A 436 -11.82 -6.31 31.36
C ASP A 436 -10.90 -7.36 31.99
N ALA A 437 -9.66 -7.50 31.53
CA ALA A 437 -8.67 -8.39 32.13
C ALA A 437 -8.32 -8.01 33.59
N LYS A 438 -8.65 -6.79 34.03
CA LYS A 438 -8.53 -6.36 35.43
C LYS A 438 -9.65 -6.87 36.33
N LEU A 439 -10.77 -7.28 35.75
CA LEU A 439 -11.93 -7.82 36.47
C LEU A 439 -11.75 -9.31 36.74
N PRO A 440 -12.49 -9.90 37.71
CA PRO A 440 -12.38 -11.32 38.04
C PRO A 440 -12.48 -12.21 36.79
N VAL A 441 -11.58 -13.19 36.73
CA VAL A 441 -11.56 -14.22 35.68
C VAL A 441 -12.45 -15.38 36.12
N GLU A 442 -13.21 -15.95 35.20
CA GLU A 442 -13.95 -17.19 35.45
C GLU A 442 -12.99 -18.32 35.83
N LYS A 443 -13.41 -19.21 36.75
CA LYS A 443 -12.60 -20.36 37.18
C LYS A 443 -12.44 -21.45 36.10
N GLU A 444 -12.92 -21.20 34.90
CA GLU A 444 -13.11 -22.16 33.82
C GLU A 444 -12.11 -21.94 32.68
N ARG A 445 -10.89 -21.50 32.99
CA ARG A 445 -9.80 -21.34 32.02
C ARG A 445 -8.62 -22.24 32.31
N GLN A 446 -8.02 -22.75 31.23
CA GLN A 446 -6.77 -23.50 31.25
C GLN A 446 -5.57 -22.54 31.35
N PRO A 447 -4.37 -23.03 31.75
CA PRO A 447 -3.17 -22.19 31.82
C PRO A 447 -2.76 -21.51 30.51
N ASN A 448 -3.18 -22.06 29.36
CA ASN A 448 -2.93 -21.48 28.03
C ASN A 448 -3.99 -20.45 27.58
N GLY A 449 -4.87 -20.01 28.50
CA GLY A 449 -5.91 -19.00 28.26
C GLY A 449 -7.18 -19.52 27.57
N THR A 450 -7.24 -20.80 27.18
CA THR A 450 -8.46 -21.41 26.59
C THR A 450 -9.51 -21.69 27.66
N LEU A 451 -10.78 -21.75 27.26
CA LEU A 451 -11.84 -22.27 28.12
C LEU A 451 -11.60 -23.76 28.45
N SER A 452 -11.81 -24.15 29.70
CA SER A 452 -11.86 -25.56 30.13
C SER A 452 -13.25 -26.16 29.93
N LYS A 453 -14.29 -25.33 29.98
CA LYS A 453 -15.66 -25.61 29.54
C LYS A 453 -16.40 -24.30 29.27
N TRP A 454 -17.56 -24.37 28.64
CA TRP A 454 -18.42 -23.21 28.42
C TRP A 454 -19.14 -22.78 29.70
N PRO A 455 -19.24 -21.48 30.01
CA PRO A 455 -19.95 -21.00 31.19
C PRO A 455 -21.46 -21.23 31.11
N GLU A 456 -22.09 -21.57 32.23
CA GLU A 456 -23.53 -21.84 32.29
C GLU A 456 -24.40 -20.62 31.94
N TRP A 457 -23.95 -19.40 32.26
CA TRP A 457 -24.69 -18.19 31.90
C TRP A 457 -24.75 -17.98 30.38
N VAL A 458 -23.73 -18.44 29.63
CA VAL A 458 -23.76 -18.43 28.16
C VAL A 458 -24.83 -19.38 27.65
N TYR A 459 -24.91 -20.60 28.18
CA TYR A 459 -25.95 -21.55 27.79
C TYR A 459 -27.36 -21.10 28.19
N GLY A 460 -27.48 -20.49 29.36
CA GLY A 460 -28.74 -20.00 29.92
C GLY A 460 -29.20 -18.65 29.38
N GLY A 461 -28.42 -18.00 28.51
CA GLY A 461 -28.69 -16.64 28.00
C GLY A 461 -28.76 -15.59 29.12
N GLN A 462 -28.02 -15.80 30.21
CA GLN A 462 -28.00 -14.91 31.37
C GLN A 462 -26.87 -13.87 31.23
N PRO A 463 -26.94 -12.72 31.93
CA PRO A 463 -25.83 -11.76 31.96
C PRO A 463 -24.57 -12.36 32.58
N ASP A 464 -23.41 -11.90 32.10
CA ASP A 464 -22.10 -12.26 32.66
C ASP A 464 -22.01 -11.80 34.14
N PRO A 465 -21.75 -12.72 35.09
CA PRO A 465 -21.68 -12.39 36.51
C PRO A 465 -20.38 -11.67 36.92
N SER A 466 -19.35 -11.64 36.06
CA SER A 466 -18.05 -11.03 36.35
C SER A 466 -18.04 -9.50 36.23
N GLY A 467 -19.07 -8.92 35.62
CA GLY A 467 -19.15 -7.49 35.30
C GLY A 467 -18.28 -7.06 34.12
N ARG A 468 -17.65 -8.01 33.41
CA ARG A 468 -16.97 -7.73 32.13
C ARG A 468 -17.99 -7.30 31.07
N GLU A 469 -17.54 -6.45 30.15
CA GLU A 469 -18.35 -6.10 28.97
C GLU A 469 -18.11 -7.08 27.82
N THR A 470 -17.00 -7.83 27.87
CA THR A 470 -16.55 -8.74 26.81
C THR A 470 -16.46 -10.19 27.30
N PHE A 471 -16.74 -11.11 26.38
CA PHE A 471 -16.49 -12.54 26.56
C PHE A 471 -15.79 -13.11 25.32
N CYS A 472 -14.65 -13.77 25.53
CA CYS A 472 -13.86 -14.41 24.48
C CYS A 472 -13.47 -15.84 24.86
N MET A 473 -13.40 -16.74 23.87
CA MET A 473 -12.99 -18.14 24.09
C MET A 473 -11.50 -18.29 24.45
N TRP A 474 -10.71 -17.23 24.23
CA TRP A 474 -9.26 -17.23 24.42
C TRP A 474 -8.82 -15.92 25.05
N ASP A 475 -8.01 -15.98 26.10
CA ASP A 475 -7.36 -14.82 26.68
C ASP A 475 -6.19 -14.39 25.81
N LEU A 476 -6.48 -13.52 24.83
CA LEU A 476 -5.48 -12.98 23.90
C LEU A 476 -4.76 -11.75 24.45
N TRP A 477 -5.33 -11.08 25.46
CA TRP A 477 -4.83 -9.83 26.02
C TRP A 477 -4.77 -9.92 27.55
N SER A 478 -3.69 -9.38 28.11
CA SER A 478 -3.46 -9.30 29.55
C SER A 478 -3.78 -7.90 30.08
N LYS A 479 -3.97 -7.78 31.40
CA LYS A 479 -4.15 -6.50 32.09
C LYS A 479 -2.93 -5.57 32.02
N ASP A 480 -1.77 -6.14 31.68
CA ASP A 480 -0.47 -5.45 31.65
C ASP A 480 -0.06 -5.07 30.20
N ASP A 481 -0.90 -5.42 29.21
CA ASP A 481 -0.65 -5.09 27.81
C ASP A 481 -0.87 -3.59 27.55
N THR A 482 -0.06 -3.03 26.65
CA THR A 482 -0.17 -1.62 26.24
C THR A 482 -1.47 -1.39 25.47
N LEU A 483 -2.22 -0.36 25.85
CA LEU A 483 -3.40 0.07 25.12
C LEU A 483 -3.04 0.58 23.72
N LEU A 484 -3.90 0.29 22.76
CA LEU A 484 -3.80 0.80 21.40
C LEU A 484 -4.28 2.25 21.35
N SER A 485 -3.63 3.06 20.51
CA SER A 485 -4.15 4.38 20.13
C SER A 485 -5.57 4.25 19.57
N SER A 486 -6.44 5.21 19.89
CA SER A 486 -7.87 5.11 19.60
C SER A 486 -8.56 6.46 19.53
N GLY A 487 -9.52 6.60 18.63
CA GLY A 487 -10.37 7.78 18.48
C GLY A 487 -9.92 8.73 17.36
N LEU A 488 -10.53 9.92 17.32
CA LEU A 488 -10.07 11.04 16.50
C LEU A 488 -9.00 11.80 17.28
N ILE A 489 -7.74 11.64 16.88
CA ILE A 489 -6.56 12.27 17.50
C ILE A 489 -6.20 13.57 16.78
N GLY A 490 -6.46 13.64 15.47
CA GLY A 490 -6.25 14.87 14.69
C GLY A 490 -4.79 15.09 14.28
N PRO A 491 -4.38 16.35 14.02
CA PRO A 491 -5.23 17.54 13.98
C PRO A 491 -6.24 17.47 12.81
N VAL A 492 -7.45 17.98 13.03
CA VAL A 492 -8.46 18.12 11.96
C VAL A 492 -8.25 19.45 11.25
N LYS A 493 -8.15 19.44 9.92
CA LYS A 493 -7.83 20.62 9.11
C LYS A 493 -8.77 20.78 7.92
N LEU A 494 -9.03 22.04 7.57
CA LEU A 494 -9.60 22.44 6.28
C LEU A 494 -8.46 22.78 5.32
N LEU A 495 -8.42 22.10 4.18
CA LEU A 495 -7.41 22.25 3.14
C LEU A 495 -8.06 22.89 1.90
N PRO A 496 -7.67 24.12 1.51
CA PRO A 496 -8.16 24.73 0.28
C PRO A 496 -7.36 24.22 -0.93
N VAL A 497 -8.06 23.96 -2.03
CA VAL A 497 -7.49 23.46 -3.29
C VAL A 497 -8.05 24.31 -4.42
N LYS A 498 -7.19 24.86 -5.28
CA LYS A 498 -7.65 25.62 -6.45
C LYS A 498 -7.84 24.66 -7.62
N GLN A 499 -9.04 24.61 -8.17
CA GLN A 499 -9.34 23.73 -9.29
C GLN A 499 -8.99 24.35 -10.62
N CYS A 500 -8.49 23.51 -11.54
CA CYS A 500 -8.23 23.87 -12.92
C CYS A 500 -7.52 25.21 -13.09
N VAL A 501 -6.37 25.36 -12.41
CA VAL A 501 -5.55 26.59 -12.41
C VAL A 501 -4.94 26.94 -13.76
N VAL A 502 -5.04 26.04 -14.72
CA VAL A 502 -4.35 26.10 -16.00
C VAL A 502 -5.29 25.60 -17.11
N LEU A 503 -5.39 26.35 -18.22
CA LEU A 503 -6.35 26.16 -19.33
C LEU A 503 -5.73 26.25 -20.74
#